data_AF-A0A6P5JRP9-F1
#
_entry.id   AF-A0A6P5JRP9-F1
#
_cell.length_a   1.000
_cell.length_b   1.000
_cell.length_c   1.000
_cell.angle_alpha   90.00
_cell.angle_beta   90.00
_cell.angle_gamma   90.00
#
_symmetry.space_group_name_H-M   'P 1'
#
loop_
_entity.id
_entity.type
_entity.pdbx_description
1 polymer ?
#
loop_
_entity_poly.entity_id
_entity_poly.type
_entity_poly.pdbx_seq_one_letter_code
_entity_poly.pdbx_strand_id
1 'polypeptide(L)'
;MEQEKQQLALEREPEKLQEKWELQEKKRLLWELEKRKKEECHHQQQEPKKLQEEQEKAKDAAAAAWDPAGGPKNSYDNYGMDLHSDDSTDDENQPRKPTPAWASGSQLSQAIIRQYYMSPDIDQLFGTIPSQRLEDIFDKSELH
;
A
#
# COMPACT_ATOMS: atom_id res chain seq x y z
N MET A 1 -50.98 34.23 8.77
CA MET A 1 -49.80 34.85 8.12
C MET A 1 -48.55 34.79 8.99
N GLU A 2 -48.55 35.24 10.25
CA GLU A 2 -47.31 35.28 11.06
C GLU A 2 -46.83 33.89 11.52
N GLN A 3 -47.74 33.00 11.95
CA GLN A 3 -47.41 31.61 12.28
C GLN A 3 -46.89 30.81 11.08
N GLU A 4 -47.49 31.01 9.90
CA GLU A 4 -47.05 30.39 8.64
C GLU A 4 -45.62 30.82 8.27
N LYS A 5 -45.30 32.10 8.49
CA LYS A 5 -43.97 32.65 8.22
C LYS A 5 -42.91 32.09 9.18
N GLN A 6 -43.30 31.81 10.43
CA GLN A 6 -42.43 31.16 11.42
C GLN A 6 -42.20 29.67 11.10
N GLN A 7 -43.23 28.97 10.64
CA GLN A 7 -43.10 27.56 10.21
C GLN A 7 -42.21 27.43 8.96
N LEU A 8 -42.42 28.28 7.96
CA LEU A 8 -41.59 28.32 6.75
C LEU A 8 -40.13 28.70 7.05
N ALA A 9 -39.90 29.58 8.02
CA ALA A 9 -38.55 29.92 8.46
C ALA A 9 -37.87 28.72 9.13
N LEU A 10 -38.59 27.99 9.99
CA LEU A 10 -38.07 26.82 10.69
C LEU A 10 -37.71 25.68 9.73
N GLU A 11 -38.49 25.49 8.67
CA GLU A 11 -38.26 24.45 7.66
C GLU A 11 -37.08 24.80 6.72
N ARG A 12 -36.80 26.09 6.51
CA ARG A 12 -35.68 26.58 5.71
C ARG A 12 -34.33 26.55 6.44
N GLU A 13 -34.31 26.61 7.77
CA GLU A 13 -33.08 26.55 8.56
C GLU A 13 -32.26 25.25 8.37
N PRO A 14 -32.84 24.03 8.41
CA PRO A 14 -32.08 22.80 8.14
C PRO A 14 -31.61 22.74 6.68
N GLU A 15 -32.39 23.26 5.73
CA GLU A 15 -32.04 23.32 4.31
C GLU A 15 -30.81 24.21 4.08
N LYS A 16 -30.75 25.39 4.69
CA LYS A 16 -29.56 26.27 4.65
C LYS A 16 -28.32 25.63 5.28
N LEU A 17 -28.50 24.87 6.36
CA LEU A 17 -27.39 24.16 7.02
C LEU A 17 -26.86 23.05 6.11
N GLN A 18 -27.77 22.33 5.44
CA GLN A 18 -27.43 21.29 4.48
C GLN A 18 -26.73 21.87 3.25
N GLU A 19 -27.26 22.94 2.64
CA GLU A 19 -26.62 23.65 1.53
C GLU A 19 -25.21 24.16 1.90
N LYS A 20 -25.04 24.67 3.12
CA LYS A 20 -23.73 25.12 3.61
C LYS A 20 -22.75 23.96 3.76
N TRP A 21 -23.22 22.80 4.20
CA TRP A 21 -22.43 21.58 4.31
C TRP A 21 -22.01 21.06 2.93
N GLU A 22 -22.96 20.99 1.99
CA GLU A 22 -22.70 20.62 0.59
C GLU A 22 -21.73 21.59 -0.10
N LEU A 23 -21.85 22.90 0.16
CA LEU A 23 -20.94 23.90 -0.39
C LEU A 23 -19.51 23.75 0.18
N GLN A 24 -19.39 23.38 1.45
CA GLN A 24 -18.11 23.11 2.10
C GLN A 24 -17.46 21.85 1.52
N GLU A 25 -18.24 20.78 1.31
CA GLU A 25 -17.78 19.54 0.69
C GLU A 25 -17.34 19.78 -0.77
N LYS A 26 -18.14 20.52 -1.55
CA LYS A 26 -17.81 20.89 -2.92
C LYS A 26 -16.52 21.70 -3.01
N LYS A 27 -16.28 22.62 -2.06
CA LYS A 27 -15.01 23.36 -1.96
C LYS A 27 -13.82 22.45 -1.65
N ARG A 28 -14.01 21.47 -0.76
CA ARG A 28 -12.96 20.48 -0.45
C ARG A 28 -12.60 19.64 -1.67
N LEU A 29 -13.59 19.12 -2.38
CA LEU A 29 -13.38 18.31 -3.60
C LEU A 29 -12.65 19.11 -4.68
N LEU A 30 -13.01 20.38 -4.89
CA LEU A 30 -12.34 21.28 -5.82
C LEU A 30 -10.85 21.45 -5.50
N TRP A 31 -10.54 21.70 -4.22
CA TRP A 31 -9.16 21.85 -3.76
C TRP A 31 -8.34 20.56 -3.96
N GLU A 32 -8.94 19.41 -3.69
CA GLU A 32 -8.28 18.10 -3.85
C GLU A 32 -8.03 17.77 -5.34
N LEU A 33 -8.98 18.10 -6.21
CA LEU A 33 -8.84 17.94 -7.66
C LEU A 33 -7.73 18.85 -8.22
N GLU A 34 -7.66 20.10 -7.76
CA GLU A 34 -6.61 21.04 -8.15
C GLU A 34 -5.23 20.60 -7.66
N LYS A 35 -5.15 20.07 -6.43
CA LYS A 35 -3.92 19.48 -5.89
C LYS A 35 -3.47 18.29 -6.75
N ARG A 36 -4.37 17.37 -7.08
CA ARG A 36 -4.08 16.19 -7.90
C ARG A 36 -3.60 16.57 -9.31
N LYS A 37 -4.24 17.55 -9.95
CA LYS A 37 -3.82 18.08 -11.25
C LYS A 37 -2.41 18.69 -11.21
N LYS A 38 -2.06 19.34 -10.10
CA LYS A 38 -0.72 19.92 -9.89
C LYS A 38 0.34 18.84 -9.70
N GLU A 39 0.02 17.76 -8.98
CA GLU A 39 0.89 16.60 -8.81
C GLU A 39 1.10 15.84 -10.14
N GLU A 40 0.05 15.65 -10.94
CA GLU A 40 0.13 15.04 -12.29
C GLU A 40 1.03 15.84 -13.24
N CYS A 41 0.90 17.18 -13.26
CA CYS A 41 1.77 18.05 -14.05
C CYS A 41 3.25 17.94 -13.63
N HIS A 42 3.51 17.77 -12.33
CA HIS A 42 4.87 17.63 -11.81
C HIS A 42 5.48 16.26 -12.14
N HIS A 43 4.69 15.17 -12.11
CA HIS A 43 5.13 13.83 -12.49
C HIS A 43 5.43 13.73 -13.99
N GLN A 44 4.58 14.32 -14.82
CA GLN A 44 4.73 14.30 -16.29
C GLN A 44 5.95 15.09 -16.79
N GLN A 45 6.46 16.04 -15.99
CA GLN A 45 7.73 16.74 -16.29
C GLN A 45 8.99 15.99 -15.82
N GLN A 46 8.87 15.03 -14.89
CA GLN A 46 10.01 14.31 -14.32
C GLN A 46 10.31 12.96 -15.01
N GLU A 47 9.31 12.29 -15.58
CA GLU A 47 9.52 11.04 -16.33
C GLU A 47 10.48 11.13 -17.54
N PRO A 48 10.47 12.18 -18.39
CA PRO A 48 11.37 12.21 -19.55
C PRO A 48 12.85 12.39 -19.19
N LYS A 49 13.19 12.79 -17.94
CA LYS A 49 14.60 12.96 -17.51
C LYS A 49 15.22 11.72 -16.88
N LYS A 50 14.42 10.84 -16.25
CA LYS A 50 14.95 9.65 -15.56
C LYS A 50 15.31 8.50 -16.50
N LEU A 51 14.64 8.38 -17.67
CA LEU A 51 14.92 7.32 -18.64
C LEU A 51 16.28 7.46 -19.34
N GLN A 52 16.84 8.67 -19.44
CA GLN A 52 18.14 8.89 -20.08
C GLN A 52 19.33 8.61 -19.14
N GLU A 53 19.20 8.87 -17.85
CA GLU A 53 20.28 8.70 -16.87
C GLU A 53 20.49 7.23 -16.46
N GLU A 54 19.42 6.42 -16.45
CA GLU A 54 19.50 5.00 -16.09
C GLU A 54 20.09 4.13 -17.23
N GLN A 55 19.87 4.52 -18.49
CA GLN A 55 20.51 3.85 -19.64
C GLN A 55 22.01 4.13 -19.72
N GLU A 56 22.50 5.27 -19.23
CA GLU A 56 23.94 5.54 -19.20
C GLU A 56 24.64 4.81 -18.04
N LYS A 57 23.97 4.60 -16.91
CA LYS A 57 24.57 3.91 -15.76
C LYS A 57 24.68 2.39 -15.95
N ALA A 58 23.83 1.79 -16.79
CA ALA A 58 23.85 0.34 -17.05
C ALA A 58 24.97 -0.10 -18.01
N LYS A 59 25.45 0.80 -18.88
CA LYS A 59 26.52 0.49 -19.85
C LYS A 59 27.93 0.51 -19.24
N ASP A 60 28.14 1.23 -18.15
CA ASP A 60 29.44 1.25 -17.44
C ASP A 60 29.62 0.10 -16.44
N ALA A 61 28.52 -0.48 -15.93
CA ALA A 61 28.58 -1.59 -14.97
C ALA A 61 28.80 -2.97 -15.63
N ALA A 62 28.56 -3.11 -16.93
CA ALA A 62 28.68 -4.37 -17.66
C ALA A 62 30.14 -4.74 -18.05
N ALA A 63 31.11 -3.85 -17.83
CA ALA A 63 32.50 -4.06 -18.23
C ALA A 63 33.42 -4.61 -17.12
N ALA A 64 32.94 -4.81 -15.89
CA ALA A 64 33.81 -5.06 -14.72
C ALA A 64 33.61 -6.40 -13.98
N ALA A 65 32.96 -7.40 -14.56
CA ALA A 65 32.68 -8.63 -13.81
C ALA A 65 32.70 -9.91 -14.66
N TRP A 66 33.86 -10.29 -15.21
CA TRP A 66 34.15 -11.70 -15.56
C TRP A 66 35.57 -12.07 -15.14
N ASP A 67 35.69 -12.55 -13.91
CA ASP A 67 36.81 -13.39 -13.52
C ASP A 67 36.28 -14.52 -12.62
N PRO A 68 36.09 -15.76 -13.12
CA PRO A 68 35.76 -16.89 -12.27
C PRO A 68 36.84 -17.98 -12.34
N ALA A 69 38.10 -17.62 -12.02
CA ALA A 69 39.10 -18.60 -11.59
C ALA A 69 39.05 -18.75 -10.05
N GLY A 70 38.00 -19.37 -9.51
CA GLY A 70 37.86 -19.50 -8.05
C GLY A 70 36.62 -20.27 -7.57
N GLY A 71 36.35 -21.45 -8.12
CA GLY A 71 35.29 -22.33 -7.58
C GLY A 71 35.70 -22.96 -6.23
N PRO A 72 34.76 -23.15 -5.28
CA PRO A 72 35.07 -23.76 -3.99
C PRO A 72 35.37 -25.25 -4.13
N LYS A 73 36.38 -25.73 -3.38
CA LYS A 73 36.78 -27.13 -3.32
C LYS A 73 35.88 -27.85 -2.31
N ASN A 74 34.84 -28.51 -2.81
CA ASN A 74 33.88 -29.23 -1.98
C ASN A 74 34.51 -30.57 -1.54
N SER A 75 34.97 -30.65 -0.29
CA SER A 75 35.33 -31.92 0.37
C SER A 75 34.05 -32.63 0.83
N TYR A 76 33.95 -33.93 0.56
CA TYR A 76 32.77 -34.77 0.84
C TYR A 76 32.41 -34.93 2.33
N ASP A 77 33.23 -34.40 3.24
CA ASP A 77 33.03 -34.51 4.70
C ASP A 77 32.51 -33.23 5.35
N ASN A 78 32.29 -32.16 4.57
CA ASN A 78 31.63 -30.97 5.06
C ASN A 78 30.16 -31.03 4.66
N TYR A 79 29.32 -31.58 5.54
CA TYR A 79 27.84 -31.61 5.41
C TYR A 79 27.24 -30.20 5.38
N GLY A 80 27.67 -29.33 4.47
CA GLY A 80 27.06 -28.01 4.21
C GLY A 80 26.72 -27.21 5.47
N MET A 81 27.45 -27.41 6.57
CA MET A 81 27.21 -26.71 7.82
C MET A 81 27.85 -25.36 7.62
N ASP A 82 27.08 -24.50 6.97
CA ASP A 82 27.31 -23.08 6.92
C ASP A 82 27.38 -22.60 8.38
N LEU A 83 28.60 -22.33 8.84
CA LEU A 83 28.88 -21.80 10.17
C LEU A 83 28.50 -20.31 10.27
N HIS A 84 27.97 -19.73 9.18
CA HIS A 84 27.26 -18.47 9.23
C HIS A 84 25.83 -18.73 9.71
N SER A 85 25.70 -18.97 11.02
CA SER A 85 24.46 -18.70 11.75
C SER A 85 24.22 -17.18 11.83
N ASP A 86 24.41 -16.47 10.72
CA ASP A 86 23.82 -15.16 10.61
C ASP A 86 22.34 -15.44 10.42
N ASP A 87 21.63 -15.28 11.52
CA ASP A 87 20.20 -15.08 11.65
C ASP A 87 19.77 -13.86 10.80
N SER A 88 20.17 -13.83 9.53
CA SER A 88 19.56 -13.07 8.45
C SER A 88 18.22 -13.73 8.09
N THR A 89 17.43 -14.01 9.14
CA THR A 89 16.02 -13.72 9.12
C THR A 89 15.86 -12.38 8.40
N ASP A 90 14.98 -12.42 7.40
CA ASP A 90 14.53 -11.32 6.53
C ASP A 90 15.15 -9.97 6.89
N ASP A 91 16.00 -9.38 6.03
CA ASP A 91 16.57 -8.05 6.29
C ASP A 91 15.40 -7.05 6.46
N GLU A 92 14.95 -6.89 7.71
CA GLU A 92 13.74 -6.15 8.12
C GLU A 92 13.83 -4.69 7.66
N ASN A 93 15.05 -4.21 7.44
CA ASN A 93 15.34 -2.86 7.00
C ASN A 93 15.32 -2.70 5.47
N GLN A 94 15.30 -3.81 4.71
CA GLN A 94 15.26 -3.84 3.24
C GLN A 94 14.21 -4.83 2.75
N PRO A 95 12.92 -4.45 2.74
CA PRO A 95 11.87 -5.28 2.16
C PRO A 95 12.24 -5.62 0.72
N ARG A 96 12.44 -6.92 0.46
CA ARG A 96 12.93 -7.43 -0.83
C ARG A 96 12.02 -7.08 -2.01
N LYS A 97 10.77 -6.66 -1.74
CA LYS A 97 9.80 -6.21 -2.74
C LYS A 97 9.45 -4.74 -2.50
N PRO A 98 9.45 -3.90 -3.55
CA PRO A 98 9.01 -2.52 -3.41
C PRO A 98 7.54 -2.49 -3.00
N THR A 99 7.17 -1.51 -2.16
CA THR A 99 5.77 -1.32 -1.75
C THR A 99 4.89 -1.08 -2.97
N PRO A 100 3.83 -1.87 -3.19
CA PRO A 100 2.94 -1.66 -4.31
C PRO A 100 2.16 -0.35 -4.16
N ALA A 101 1.76 0.26 -5.28
CA ALA A 101 1.12 1.57 -5.29
C ALA A 101 -0.13 1.64 -4.39
N TRP A 102 -0.94 0.58 -4.37
CA TRP A 102 -2.16 0.51 -3.54
C TRP A 102 -1.87 0.51 -2.03
N ALA A 103 -0.66 0.09 -1.63
CA ALA A 103 -0.25 -0.03 -0.23
C ALA A 103 0.52 1.22 0.26
N SER A 104 0.53 2.32 -0.50
CA SER A 104 1.20 3.55 -0.06
C SER A 104 0.42 4.83 -0.40
N GLY A 105 0.69 5.89 0.37
CA GLY A 105 0.28 7.25 0.05
C GLY A 105 -1.24 7.45 -0.09
N SER A 106 -1.63 8.10 -1.19
CA SER A 106 -3.02 8.51 -1.44
C SER A 106 -3.92 7.34 -1.81
N GLN A 107 -3.42 6.32 -2.51
CA GLN A 107 -4.22 5.16 -2.91
C GLN A 107 -4.69 4.37 -1.69
N LEU A 108 -3.78 4.12 -0.73
CA LEU A 108 -4.13 3.46 0.54
C LEU A 108 -5.15 4.29 1.32
N SER A 109 -4.91 5.59 1.47
CA SER A 109 -5.80 6.50 2.20
C SER A 109 -7.22 6.50 1.62
N GLN A 110 -7.36 6.59 0.29
CA GLN A 110 -8.66 6.56 -0.38
C GLN A 110 -9.35 5.19 -0.25
N ALA A 111 -8.58 4.09 -0.36
CA ALA A 111 -9.12 2.75 -0.19
C ALA A 111 -9.68 2.51 1.23
N ILE A 112 -8.97 2.97 2.26
CA ILE A 112 -9.41 2.87 3.66
C ILE A 112 -10.68 3.68 3.90
N ILE A 113 -10.72 4.94 3.44
CA ILE A 113 -11.92 5.78 3.57
C ILE A 113 -13.12 5.11 2.90
N ARG A 114 -12.93 4.60 1.68
CA ARG A 114 -13.99 3.90 0.95
C ARG A 114 -14.46 2.66 1.70
N GLN A 115 -13.55 1.84 2.22
CA GLN A 115 -13.91 0.64 2.99
C GLN A 115 -14.67 1.00 4.27
N TYR A 116 -14.30 2.09 4.94
CA TYR A 116 -14.96 2.52 6.19
C TYR A 116 -16.41 2.96 5.97
N TYR A 117 -16.68 3.75 4.93
CA TYR A 117 -18.03 4.26 4.66
C TYR A 117 -18.87 3.29 3.82
N MET A 118 -18.24 2.43 3.02
CA MET A 118 -18.89 1.44 2.18
C MET A 118 -18.41 0.04 2.54
N SER A 119 -18.68 -0.35 3.79
CA SER A 119 -18.33 -1.67 4.32
C SER A 119 -19.07 -2.77 3.55
N PRO A 120 -18.36 -3.71 2.92
CA PRO A 120 -18.98 -4.88 2.33
C PRO A 120 -19.46 -5.85 3.42
N ASP A 121 -20.35 -6.77 3.05
CA ASP A 121 -20.74 -7.88 3.92
C ASP A 121 -19.55 -8.84 4.08
N ILE A 122 -18.92 -8.80 5.25
CA ILE A 122 -17.72 -9.58 5.59
C ILE A 122 -18.07 -11.08 5.69
N ASP A 123 -19.25 -11.42 6.21
CA ASP A 123 -19.69 -12.80 6.36
C ASP A 123 -20.01 -13.42 4.99
N GLN A 124 -20.59 -12.63 4.07
CA GLN A 124 -20.78 -13.07 2.68
C GLN A 124 -19.44 -13.18 1.92
N LEU A 125 -18.51 -12.25 2.15
CA LEU A 125 -17.25 -12.18 1.40
C LEU A 125 -16.24 -13.25 1.81
N PHE A 126 -16.09 -13.50 3.12
CA PHE A 126 -15.11 -14.43 3.67
C PHE A 126 -15.71 -15.75 4.15
N GLY A 127 -17.02 -15.79 4.40
CA GLY A 127 -17.68 -16.97 4.94
C GLY A 127 -17.22 -17.30 6.36
N THR A 128 -17.63 -18.48 6.85
CA THR A 128 -17.15 -19.01 8.12
C THR A 128 -15.73 -19.52 7.97
N ILE A 129 -14.78 -18.87 8.64
CA ILE A 129 -13.38 -19.33 8.70
C ILE A 129 -13.31 -20.52 9.68
N PRO A 130 -12.89 -21.71 9.23
CA PRO A 130 -12.77 -22.86 10.13
C PRO A 130 -11.63 -22.62 11.13
N SER A 131 -11.88 -22.96 12.39
CA SER A 131 -10.81 -22.99 13.40
C SER A 131 -9.83 -24.09 13.01
N GLN A 132 -8.58 -23.70 12.74
CA GLN A 132 -7.52 -24.65 12.45
C GLN A 132 -7.03 -25.29 13.75
N ARG A 133 -6.97 -26.62 13.77
CA ARG A 133 -6.35 -27.38 14.85
C ARG A 133 -4.83 -27.23 14.76
N LEU A 134 -4.18 -26.92 15.88
CA LEU A 134 -2.73 -26.71 15.90
C LEU A 134 -1.98 -27.99 15.53
N GLU A 135 -2.54 -29.15 15.87
CA GLU A 135 -1.98 -30.46 15.54
C GLU A 135 -1.88 -30.66 14.02
N ASP A 136 -2.86 -30.16 13.26
CA ASP A 136 -2.91 -30.25 11.80
C ASP A 136 -1.99 -29.21 11.11
N ILE A 137 -1.54 -28.17 11.83
CA ILE A 137 -0.64 -27.11 11.32
C ILE A 137 0.82 -27.45 11.61
N PHE A 138 1.10 -27.94 12.82
CA PHE A 138 2.46 -28.07 13.33
C PHE A 138 2.98 -29.51 13.36
N ASP A 139 2.15 -30.52 13.04
CA ASP A 139 2.49 -31.95 13.06
C ASP A 139 3.24 -32.38 14.34
N LYS A 140 3.03 -31.69 15.46
CA LYS A 140 3.58 -32.03 16.77
C LYS A 140 2.46 -32.59 17.63
N SER A 141 2.26 -33.90 17.51
CA SER A 141 1.79 -34.66 18.66
C SER A 141 2.93 -34.68 19.67
N GLU A 142 2.70 -34.19 20.89
CA GLU A 142 3.58 -34.50 22.02
C GLU A 142 3.79 -36.02 22.03
N LEU A 143 5.00 -36.45 21.66
CA LEU A 143 5.39 -37.84 21.64
C LEU A 143 5.60 -38.24 23.10
N HIS A 144 4.56 -38.83 23.71
CA HIS A 144 4.68 -39.52 25.00
C HIS A 144 5.54 -40.78 24.87
#